data_AF-A0A401I7X2-F1
#
_entry.id   AF-A0A401I7X2-F1
#
_cell.length_a   1.000
_cell.length_b   1.000
_cell.length_c   1.000
_cell.angle_alpha   90.00
_cell.angle_beta   90.00
_cell.angle_gamma   90.00
#
_symmetry.space_group_name_H-M   'P 1'
#
loop_
_entity.id
_entity.type
_entity.pdbx_description
1 polymer ?
#
loop_
_entity_poly.entity_id
_entity_poly.type
_entity_poly.pdbx_seq_one_letter_code
_entity_poly.pdbx_strand_id
1 'polypeptide(L)'
;MFTQIIRQFLGLKGQSGEVPNPFKKGRDEEGNVVHVNDDFVPRSLPRLEQVGTKVKITAPSRELALTMLRKKLIRQGFSDVQIDQYIERENIIREESVHYPKIRYDMTVDLNKYYLAALKIAYEYGYHKFGELFYNDEIAQQIRMILFNASKGNFDYTYGKVRLLSSFITHSMEKEQGINCHMLSLHKDNANQLIVNIILFMTPGLSFSVCISNNALKYRIENEIITEIIPIKIN
;
A
#
# COMPACT_ATOMS: atom_id res chain seq x y z
N MET A 1 -2.54 -2.00 -3.86
CA MET A 1 -2.41 -2.55 -2.48
C MET A 1 -1.19 -1.98 -1.76
N PHE A 2 0.03 -2.12 -2.29
CA PHE A 2 1.25 -1.61 -1.63
C PHE A 2 1.16 -0.13 -1.19
N THR A 3 0.68 0.74 -2.07
CA THR A 3 0.45 2.17 -1.76
C THR A 3 -0.56 2.39 -0.63
N GLN A 4 -1.58 1.53 -0.49
CA GLN A 4 -2.53 1.61 0.62
C GLN A 4 -1.92 1.09 1.92
N ILE A 5 -1.07 0.06 1.87
CA ILE A 5 -0.32 -0.44 3.03
C ILE A 5 0.56 0.68 3.61
N ILE A 6 1.31 1.38 2.76
CA ILE A 6 2.14 2.53 3.18
C ILE A 6 1.28 3.59 3.85
N ARG A 7 0.14 3.94 3.24
CA ARG A 7 -0.78 4.93 3.80
C ARG A 7 -1.35 4.50 5.15
N GLN A 8 -1.66 3.21 5.30
CA GLN A 8 -2.10 2.63 6.57
C GLN A 8 -1.00 2.75 7.64
N PHE A 9 0.24 2.38 7.32
CA PHE A 9 1.38 2.49 8.25
C PHE A 9 1.67 3.94 8.66
N LEU A 10 1.55 4.87 7.72
CA LEU A 10 1.85 6.29 7.94
C LEU A 10 0.62 7.13 8.36
N GLY A 11 -0.56 6.53 8.55
CA GLY A 11 -1.79 7.27 8.89
C GLY A 11 -2.28 8.25 7.81
N LEU A 12 -1.87 8.07 6.54
CA LEU A 12 -2.13 9.03 5.45
C LEU A 12 -3.53 8.87 4.86
N LYS A 13 -4.42 9.80 5.19
CA LYS A 13 -5.80 9.89 4.71
C LYS A 13 -5.91 9.96 3.18
N GLY A 14 -6.89 9.23 2.65
CA GLY A 14 -7.39 9.24 1.27
C GLY A 14 -7.99 10.56 0.82
N GLN A 15 -8.38 10.64 -0.45
CA GLN A 15 -9.28 11.70 -0.93
C GLN A 15 -10.63 11.66 -0.18
N SER A 16 -11.03 10.49 0.29
CA SER A 16 -12.21 10.30 1.15
C SER A 16 -12.05 10.84 2.57
N GLY A 17 -10.85 11.28 2.98
CA GLY A 17 -10.57 11.69 4.36
C GLY A 17 -10.30 10.54 5.34
N GLU A 18 -10.39 9.29 4.89
CA GLU A 18 -10.17 8.08 5.69
C GLU A 18 -8.83 7.42 5.35
N VAL A 19 -8.21 6.74 6.31
CA VAL A 19 -7.02 5.92 6.06
C VAL A 19 -7.47 4.63 5.34
N PRO A 20 -6.93 4.31 4.16
CA PRO A 20 -7.42 3.19 3.38
C PRO A 20 -6.99 1.85 3.99
N ASN A 21 -7.94 0.97 4.29
CA ASN A 21 -7.63 -0.42 4.64
C ASN A 21 -7.18 -1.22 3.39
N PRO A 22 -5.90 -1.65 3.33
CA PRO A 22 -5.38 -2.38 2.17
C PRO A 22 -5.84 -3.84 2.10
N PHE A 23 -6.40 -4.38 3.19
CA PHE A 23 -6.70 -5.80 3.37
C PHE A 23 -8.18 -6.12 3.23
N LYS A 24 -9.01 -5.19 2.75
CA LYS A 24 -10.49 -5.34 2.67
C LYS A 24 -10.97 -6.65 2.01
N LYS A 25 -10.19 -7.23 1.11
CA LYS A 25 -10.51 -8.47 0.40
C LYS A 25 -9.26 -9.30 0.14
N GLY A 26 -9.29 -10.58 0.52
CA GLY A 26 -8.23 -11.55 0.23
C GLY A 26 -8.82 -12.91 -0.13
N ARG A 27 -7.96 -13.94 -0.20
CA ARG A 27 -8.37 -15.33 -0.45
C ARG A 27 -7.84 -16.27 0.62
N ASP A 28 -8.60 -17.29 1.02
CA ASP A 28 -8.10 -18.33 1.91
C ASP A 28 -7.24 -19.39 1.17
N GLU A 29 -6.79 -20.43 1.88
CA GLU A 29 -5.98 -21.52 1.31
C GLU A 29 -6.74 -22.33 0.23
N GLU A 30 -8.07 -22.33 0.28
CA GLU A 30 -8.95 -22.99 -0.69
C GLU A 30 -9.31 -22.08 -1.88
N GLY A 31 -8.84 -20.83 -1.87
CA GLY A 31 -9.10 -19.83 -2.91
C GLY A 31 -10.43 -19.09 -2.74
N ASN A 32 -11.16 -19.29 -1.65
CA ASN A 32 -12.42 -18.60 -1.37
C ASN A 32 -12.16 -17.15 -0.97
N VAL A 33 -13.07 -16.25 -1.33
CA VAL A 33 -12.98 -14.83 -0.97
C VAL A 33 -13.24 -14.63 0.52
N VAL A 34 -12.32 -13.93 1.19
CA VAL A 34 -12.47 -13.49 2.58
C VAL A 34 -12.54 -11.96 2.59
N HIS A 35 -13.53 -11.41 3.30
CA HIS A 35 -13.65 -9.97 3.52
C HIS A 35 -13.05 -9.60 4.85
N VAL A 36 -12.39 -8.45 4.95
CA VAL A 36 -11.83 -7.94 6.20
C VAL A 36 -12.41 -6.55 6.44
N ASN A 37 -12.97 -6.31 7.63
CA ASN A 37 -13.47 -4.98 7.98
C ASN A 37 -12.31 -4.04 8.34
N ASP A 38 -12.64 -2.78 8.65
CA ASP A 38 -11.63 -1.76 8.97
C ASP A 38 -10.94 -1.98 10.33
N ASP A 39 -11.51 -2.82 11.20
CA ASP A 39 -10.89 -3.31 12.44
C ASP A 39 -9.98 -4.54 12.22
N PHE A 40 -9.70 -4.89 10.97
CA PHE A 40 -8.90 -6.06 10.57
C PHE A 40 -9.46 -7.42 11.02
N VAL A 41 -10.78 -7.49 11.28
CA VAL A 41 -11.49 -8.72 11.61
C VAL A 41 -11.94 -9.40 10.31
N PRO A 42 -11.45 -10.61 10.02
CA PRO A 42 -11.86 -11.35 8.84
C PRO A 42 -13.26 -11.92 9.00
N ARG A 43 -14.01 -11.89 7.90
CA ARG A 43 -15.33 -12.49 7.75
C ARG A 43 -15.31 -13.38 6.53
N SER A 44 -15.44 -14.68 6.75
CA SER A 44 -15.71 -15.64 5.69
C SER A 44 -17.14 -15.45 5.19
N LEU A 45 -17.32 -15.56 3.88
CA LEU A 45 -18.65 -15.56 3.31
C LEU A 45 -19.37 -16.85 3.72
N PRO A 46 -20.66 -16.78 4.12
CA PRO A 46 -21.40 -17.98 4.46
C PRO A 46 -21.44 -18.96 3.28
N ARG A 47 -21.05 -20.22 3.51
CA ARG A 47 -20.97 -21.26 2.49
C ARG A 47 -21.64 -22.54 2.97
N LEU A 48 -22.24 -23.25 2.04
CA LEU A 48 -22.81 -24.57 2.25
C LEU A 48 -22.27 -25.52 1.18
N GLU A 49 -21.61 -26.59 1.62
CA GLU A 49 -21.07 -27.65 0.78
C GLU A 49 -21.78 -28.96 1.09
N GLN A 50 -22.03 -29.78 0.07
CA GLN A 50 -22.62 -31.11 0.23
C GLN A 50 -21.71 -32.14 -0.42
N VAL A 51 -21.30 -33.13 0.35
CA VAL A 51 -20.58 -34.31 -0.14
C VAL A 51 -21.39 -35.54 0.25
N GLY A 52 -22.11 -36.10 -0.72
CA GLY A 52 -23.06 -37.19 -0.50
C GLY A 52 -24.19 -36.77 0.46
N THR A 53 -24.31 -37.48 1.58
CA THR A 53 -25.31 -37.20 2.64
C THR A 53 -24.84 -36.18 3.67
N LYS A 54 -23.56 -35.78 3.65
CA LYS A 54 -23.00 -34.83 4.61
C LYS A 54 -23.12 -33.40 4.09
N VAL A 55 -23.55 -32.51 4.98
CA VAL A 55 -23.61 -31.06 4.73
C VAL A 55 -22.62 -30.36 5.64
N LYS A 56 -21.70 -29.58 5.05
CA LYS A 56 -20.78 -28.70 5.78
C LYS A 56 -21.27 -27.27 5.59
N ILE A 57 -21.47 -26.54 6.68
CA ILE A 57 -21.87 -25.12 6.66
C ILE A 57 -20.78 -24.32 7.35
N THR A 58 -20.28 -23.30 6.65
CA THR A 58 -19.37 -22.31 7.21
C THR A 58 -20.14 -21.00 7.28
N ALA A 59 -20.30 -20.42 8.47
CA ALA A 59 -20.98 -19.14 8.64
C ALA A 59 -20.36 -18.35 9.81
N PRO A 60 -20.45 -17.01 9.78
CA PRO A 60 -20.03 -16.14 10.88
C PRO A 60 -20.71 -16.39 12.23
N SER A 61 -21.91 -17.01 12.22
CA SER A 61 -22.65 -17.32 13.44
C SER A 61 -23.47 -18.60 13.30
N ARG A 62 -23.75 -19.22 14.44
CA ARG A 62 -24.62 -20.39 14.55
C ARG A 62 -26.03 -20.14 14.00
N GLU A 63 -26.62 -18.99 14.32
CA GLU A 63 -27.96 -18.61 13.85
C GLU A 63 -28.03 -18.55 12.32
N LEU A 64 -27.01 -17.97 11.69
CA LEU A 64 -26.94 -17.89 10.24
C LEU A 64 -26.73 -19.28 9.61
N ALA A 65 -25.89 -20.12 10.21
CA ALA A 65 -25.71 -21.51 9.76
C ALA A 65 -27.02 -22.31 9.82
N LEU A 66 -27.78 -22.19 10.91
CA LEU A 66 -29.09 -22.83 11.06
C LEU A 66 -30.09 -22.32 10.03
N THR A 67 -30.11 -21.01 9.79
CA THR A 67 -30.97 -20.41 8.75
C THR A 67 -30.64 -20.96 7.36
N MET A 68 -29.36 -21.13 7.05
CA MET A 68 -28.90 -21.73 5.79
C MET A 68 -29.29 -23.20 5.67
N LEU A 69 -29.15 -23.99 6.75
CA LEU A 69 -29.56 -25.38 6.81
C LEU A 69 -31.07 -25.52 6.57
N ARG A 70 -31.88 -24.76 7.32
CA ARG A 70 -33.35 -24.73 7.17
C ARG A 70 -33.75 -24.42 5.73
N LYS A 71 -33.22 -23.33 5.15
CA LYS A 71 -33.48 -22.95 3.74
C LYS A 71 -33.12 -24.05 2.74
N LYS A 72 -32.12 -24.89 3.03
CA LYS A 72 -31.75 -26.01 2.17
C LYS A 72 -32.72 -27.18 2.31
N LEU A 73 -33.06 -27.57 3.54
CA LEU A 73 -33.97 -28.69 3.79
C LEU A 73 -35.38 -28.40 3.27
N ILE A 74 -35.89 -27.17 3.41
CA ILE A 74 -37.15 -26.74 2.79
C ILE A 74 -37.10 -26.94 1.28
N ARG A 75 -36.00 -26.54 0.62
CA ARG A 75 -35.80 -26.74 -0.83
C ARG A 75 -35.72 -28.22 -1.23
N GLN A 76 -35.35 -29.10 -0.31
CA GLN A 76 -35.32 -30.56 -0.52
C GLN A 76 -36.67 -31.22 -0.20
N GLY A 77 -37.69 -30.46 0.18
CA GLY A 77 -39.06 -30.94 0.39
C GLY A 77 -39.38 -31.41 1.81
N PHE A 78 -38.51 -31.13 2.78
CA PHE A 78 -38.79 -31.43 4.19
C PHE A 78 -39.77 -30.42 4.79
N SER A 79 -40.66 -30.88 5.68
CA SER A 79 -41.57 -30.01 6.43
C SER A 79 -40.86 -29.35 7.62
N ASP A 80 -41.36 -28.20 8.10
CA ASP A 80 -40.77 -27.49 9.24
C ASP A 80 -40.67 -28.38 10.48
N VAL A 81 -41.68 -29.23 10.73
CA VAL A 81 -41.69 -30.20 11.84
C VAL A 81 -40.56 -31.23 11.71
N GLN A 82 -40.30 -31.73 10.50
CA GLN A 82 -39.19 -32.67 10.28
C GLN A 82 -37.85 -31.97 10.47
N ILE A 83 -37.72 -30.73 9.98
CA ILE A 83 -36.49 -29.94 10.06
C ILE A 83 -36.13 -29.64 11.52
N ASP A 84 -37.11 -29.24 12.33
CA ASP A 84 -36.90 -28.96 13.75
C ASP A 84 -36.50 -30.23 14.50
N GLN A 85 -37.12 -31.38 14.19
CA GLN A 85 -36.70 -32.67 14.73
C GLN A 85 -35.28 -33.05 14.34
N TYR A 86 -34.82 -32.75 13.12
CA TYR A 86 -33.44 -32.99 12.69
C TYR A 86 -32.45 -32.08 13.44
N ILE A 87 -32.78 -30.80 13.59
CA ILE A 87 -31.94 -29.81 14.28
C ILE A 87 -31.84 -30.10 15.79
N GLU A 88 -32.90 -30.61 16.41
CA GLU A 88 -32.92 -30.95 17.84
C GLU A 88 -32.30 -32.32 18.16
N ARG A 89 -32.50 -33.34 17.31
CA ARG A 89 -32.02 -34.71 17.56
C ARG A 89 -30.53 -34.86 17.36
N GLU A 90 -29.99 -34.23 16.33
CA GLU A 90 -28.57 -34.22 16.14
C GLU A 90 -28.02 -32.98 16.84
N ASN A 91 -27.08 -33.16 17.75
CA ASN A 91 -26.16 -32.09 18.15
C ASN A 91 -25.29 -31.72 16.91
N ILE A 92 -25.90 -31.24 15.81
CA ILE A 92 -25.31 -31.11 14.46
C ILE A 92 -24.08 -30.19 14.48
N ILE A 93 -23.99 -29.31 15.47
CA ILE A 93 -22.94 -28.31 15.58
C ILE A 93 -21.92 -28.81 16.60
N ARG A 94 -21.16 -29.84 16.23
CA ARG A 94 -20.14 -30.43 17.12
C ARG A 94 -18.85 -29.60 17.21
N GLU A 95 -18.62 -28.68 16.27
CA GLU A 95 -17.37 -27.93 16.25
C GLU A 95 -17.64 -26.45 15.96
N GLU A 96 -17.79 -25.67 17.03
CA GLU A 96 -17.38 -24.26 17.00
C GLU A 96 -15.85 -24.22 16.99
N SER A 97 -15.24 -24.69 15.91
CA SER A 97 -13.80 -24.52 15.74
C SER A 97 -13.58 -23.05 15.40
N VAL A 98 -12.98 -22.30 16.33
CA VAL A 98 -12.46 -20.97 16.03
C VAL A 98 -11.39 -21.14 14.95
N HIS A 99 -11.75 -20.78 13.73
CA HIS A 99 -10.86 -20.87 12.58
C HIS A 99 -10.15 -19.53 12.39
N TYR A 100 -8.82 -19.55 12.42
CA TYR A 100 -7.98 -18.41 12.05
C TYR A 100 -7.58 -18.58 10.57
N PRO A 101 -8.29 -17.95 9.62
CA PRO A 101 -8.00 -18.14 8.22
C PRO A 101 -6.63 -17.54 7.89
N LYS A 102 -5.77 -18.30 7.21
CA LYS A 102 -4.63 -17.71 6.51
C LYS A 102 -5.15 -17.04 5.24
N ILE A 103 -4.99 -15.72 5.16
CA ILE A 103 -5.45 -14.94 4.02
C ILE A 103 -4.27 -14.58 3.14
N ARG A 104 -4.37 -14.93 1.86
CA ARG A 104 -3.44 -14.57 0.80
C ARG A 104 -3.94 -13.32 0.08
N TYR A 105 -3.00 -12.46 -0.27
CA TYR A 105 -3.26 -11.24 -1.02
C TYR A 105 -2.32 -11.16 -2.21
N ASP A 106 -2.89 -10.88 -3.37
CA ASP A 106 -2.12 -10.61 -4.57
C ASP A 106 -1.68 -9.15 -4.57
N MET A 107 -0.37 -8.91 -4.70
CA MET A 107 0.18 -7.57 -4.76
C MET A 107 0.82 -7.33 -6.12
N THR A 108 0.38 -6.27 -6.80
CA THR A 108 1.04 -5.72 -7.99
C THR A 108 1.66 -4.39 -7.63
N VAL A 109 2.96 -4.24 -7.95
CA VAL A 109 3.70 -2.98 -7.80
C VAL A 109 4.05 -2.47 -9.19
N ASP A 110 3.51 -1.31 -9.54
CA ASP A 110 3.89 -0.57 -10.74
C ASP A 110 5.01 0.40 -10.37
N LEU A 111 6.25 0.00 -10.62
CA LEU A 111 7.44 0.79 -10.26
C LEU A 111 7.48 2.13 -11.00
N ASN A 112 6.92 2.22 -12.21
CA ASN A 112 6.90 3.46 -12.98
C ASN A 112 5.99 4.50 -12.31
N LYS A 113 4.78 4.10 -11.92
CA LYS A 113 3.89 4.96 -11.12
C LYS A 113 4.49 5.31 -9.77
N TYR A 114 5.23 4.39 -9.18
CA TYR A 114 5.91 4.60 -7.91
C TYR A 114 7.02 5.65 -8.02
N TYR A 115 7.84 5.59 -9.07
CA TYR A 115 8.84 6.60 -9.39
C TYR A 115 8.23 7.95 -9.78
N LEU A 116 7.09 7.98 -10.46
CA LEU A 116 6.37 9.22 -10.75
C LEU A 116 5.91 9.94 -9.48
N ALA A 117 5.47 9.20 -8.46
CA ALA A 117 5.13 9.79 -7.16
C ALA A 117 6.36 10.44 -6.49
N ALA A 118 7.50 9.74 -6.51
CA ALA A 118 8.77 10.29 -6.02
C ALA A 118 9.20 11.54 -6.80
N LEU A 119 9.09 11.52 -8.14
CA LEU A 119 9.42 12.67 -9.00
C LEU A 119 8.57 13.88 -8.69
N LYS A 120 7.26 13.69 -8.48
CA LYS A 120 6.35 14.79 -8.14
C LYS A 120 6.76 15.47 -6.84
N ILE A 121 7.01 14.68 -5.79
CA ILE A 121 7.41 15.22 -4.47
C ILE A 121 8.75 15.94 -4.58
N ALA A 122 9.74 15.34 -5.24
CA ALA A 122 11.04 15.96 -5.44
C ALA A 122 10.97 17.25 -6.27
N TYR A 123 10.12 17.30 -7.30
CA TYR A 123 9.90 18.50 -8.09
C TYR A 123 9.26 19.63 -7.27
N GLU A 124 8.17 19.34 -6.55
CA GLU A 124 7.49 20.33 -5.70
C GLU A 124 8.43 20.86 -4.62
N TYR A 125 9.22 19.97 -4.00
CA TYR A 125 10.24 20.34 -3.02
C TYR A 125 11.35 21.20 -3.64
N GLY A 126 11.90 20.79 -4.80
CA GLY A 126 12.94 21.54 -5.50
C GLY A 126 12.51 22.95 -5.86
N TYR A 127 11.28 23.10 -6.37
CA TYR A 127 10.71 24.42 -6.68
C TYR A 127 10.46 25.23 -5.40
N HIS A 128 9.94 24.62 -4.34
CA HIS A 128 9.77 25.28 -3.06
C HIS A 128 11.09 25.82 -2.50
N LYS A 129 12.21 25.13 -2.72
CA LYS A 129 13.54 25.52 -2.21
C LYS A 129 14.27 26.54 -3.07
N PHE A 130 14.26 26.36 -4.38
CA PHE A 130 15.11 27.14 -5.29
C PHE A 130 14.32 28.06 -6.23
N GLY A 131 12.99 27.98 -6.20
CA GLY A 131 12.09 28.81 -7.00
C GLY A 131 12.41 28.76 -8.49
N GLU A 132 12.49 29.94 -9.10
CA GLU A 132 12.74 30.13 -10.53
C GLU A 132 14.07 29.56 -11.00
N LEU A 133 15.10 29.50 -10.15
CA LEU A 133 16.38 28.90 -10.52
C LEU A 133 16.20 27.41 -10.84
N PHE A 134 15.43 26.71 -10.02
CA PHE A 134 15.09 25.31 -10.29
C PHE A 134 14.09 25.19 -11.43
N TYR A 135 13.09 26.07 -11.51
CA TYR A 135 12.12 26.03 -12.60
C TYR A 135 12.80 26.05 -13.98
N ASN A 136 13.86 26.85 -14.13
CA ASN A 136 14.64 26.99 -15.35
C ASN A 136 15.74 25.93 -15.53
N ASP A 137 15.98 25.04 -14.55
CA ASP A 137 16.93 23.93 -14.68
C ASP A 137 16.46 22.94 -15.74
N GLU A 138 17.38 22.47 -16.59
CA GLU A 138 17.11 21.49 -17.65
C GLU A 138 16.52 20.18 -17.09
N ILE A 139 17.00 19.74 -15.94
CA ILE A 139 16.47 18.56 -15.26
C ILE A 139 15.05 18.81 -14.75
N ALA A 140 14.78 19.98 -14.19
CA ALA A 140 13.43 20.34 -13.76
C ALA A 140 12.45 20.41 -14.94
N GLN A 141 12.89 20.93 -16.08
CA GLN A 141 12.11 20.94 -17.32
C GLN A 141 11.78 19.52 -17.79
N GLN A 142 12.75 18.61 -17.77
CA GLN A 142 12.53 17.19 -18.10
C GLN A 142 11.53 16.54 -17.14
N ILE A 143 11.72 16.70 -15.83
CA ILE A 143 10.80 16.14 -14.82
C ILE A 143 9.40 16.70 -15.03
N ARG A 144 9.27 18.02 -15.27
CA ARG A 144 7.98 18.67 -15.52
C ARG A 144 7.29 18.13 -16.77
N MET A 145 8.03 17.88 -17.86
CA MET A 145 7.47 17.25 -19.07
C MET A 145 6.94 15.85 -18.79
N ILE A 146 7.69 15.04 -18.04
CA ILE A 146 7.28 13.69 -17.63
C ILE A 146 6.01 13.74 -16.77
N LEU A 147 5.96 14.62 -15.77
CA LEU A 147 4.80 14.80 -14.91
C LEU A 147 3.57 15.30 -15.68
N PHE A 148 3.77 16.18 -16.67
CA PHE A 148 2.69 16.67 -17.54
C PHE A 148 2.14 15.57 -18.47
N ASN A 149 2.99 14.71 -19.03
CA ASN A 149 2.52 13.58 -19.82
C ASN A 149 1.76 12.57 -18.95
N ALA A 150 2.27 12.30 -17.74
CA ALA A 150 1.59 11.43 -16.78
C ALA A 150 0.21 11.96 -16.36
N SER A 151 0.04 13.30 -16.24
CA SER A 151 -1.26 13.90 -15.93
C SER A 151 -2.28 13.76 -17.06
N LYS A 152 -1.81 13.55 -18.30
CA LYS A 152 -2.64 13.17 -19.46
C LYS A 152 -2.85 11.66 -19.62
N GLY A 153 -2.37 10.85 -18.67
CA GLY A 153 -2.47 9.39 -18.71
C GLY A 153 -1.40 8.70 -19.56
N ASN A 154 -0.39 9.42 -20.04
CA ASN A 154 0.75 8.83 -20.74
C ASN A 154 1.91 8.56 -19.76
N PHE A 155 2.22 7.29 -19.53
CA PHE A 155 3.23 6.84 -18.56
C PHE A 155 4.51 6.29 -19.23
N ASP A 156 4.68 6.47 -20.54
CA ASP A 156 5.78 5.87 -21.30
C ASP A 156 7.12 6.59 -21.06
N TYR A 157 7.07 7.81 -20.53
CA TYR A 157 8.27 8.61 -20.27
C TYR A 157 8.80 8.33 -18.86
N THR A 158 10.05 7.89 -18.78
CA THR A 158 10.74 7.60 -17.52
C THR A 158 11.92 8.54 -17.31
N TYR A 159 12.18 8.89 -16.05
CA TYR A 159 13.39 9.63 -15.68
C TYR A 159 14.47 8.69 -15.15
N GLY A 160 15.63 8.61 -15.80
CA GLY A 160 16.66 7.63 -15.46
C GLY A 160 17.42 7.88 -14.14
N LYS A 161 17.24 9.05 -13.51
CA LYS A 161 17.92 9.42 -12.27
C LYS A 161 17.01 9.45 -11.04
N VAL A 162 15.99 8.60 -11.04
CA VAL A 162 15.25 8.19 -9.84
C VAL A 162 15.60 6.76 -9.50
N ARG A 163 15.95 6.49 -8.25
CA ARG A 163 16.30 5.15 -7.78
C ARG A 163 15.73 4.91 -6.39
N LEU A 164 15.40 3.65 -6.09
CA LEU A 164 15.25 3.22 -4.71
C LEU A 164 16.61 3.32 -4.03
N LEU A 165 16.66 3.83 -2.79
CA LEU A 165 17.89 3.78 -2.01
C LEU A 165 18.28 2.32 -1.73
N SER A 166 19.58 2.05 -1.75
CA SER A 166 20.11 0.74 -1.40
C SER A 166 19.71 0.37 0.02
N SER A 167 19.43 -0.91 0.25
CA SER A 167 19.11 -1.46 1.57
C SER A 167 20.19 -1.20 2.61
N PHE A 168 21.46 -1.08 2.21
CA PHE A 168 22.56 -0.73 3.11
C PHE A 168 22.35 0.64 3.76
N ILE A 169 22.07 1.68 2.97
CA ILE A 169 21.81 3.02 3.48
C ILE A 169 20.55 3.03 4.35
N THR A 170 19.48 2.37 3.92
CA THR A 170 18.25 2.33 4.73
C THR A 170 18.46 1.59 6.06
N HIS A 171 19.21 0.47 6.09
CA HIS A 171 19.54 -0.25 7.33
C HIS A 171 20.43 0.56 8.27
N SER A 172 21.38 1.32 7.73
CA SER A 172 22.20 2.23 8.54
C SER A 172 21.33 3.30 9.21
N MET A 173 20.25 3.72 8.56
CA MET A 173 19.33 4.75 9.07
C MET A 173 18.19 4.18 9.92
N GLU A 174 17.84 2.90 9.79
CA GLU A 174 16.86 2.21 10.66
C GLU A 174 17.24 2.24 12.14
N LYS A 175 18.54 2.35 12.44
CA LYS A 175 19.05 2.49 13.81
C LYS A 175 18.61 3.80 14.47
N GLU A 176 18.36 4.82 13.66
CA GLU A 176 17.81 6.10 14.08
C GLU A 176 16.28 6.04 13.99
N GLN A 177 15.64 5.42 14.99
CA GLN A 177 14.19 5.25 15.01
C GLN A 177 13.46 6.61 14.90
N GLY A 178 12.43 6.68 14.04
CA GLY A 178 11.51 7.82 13.98
C GLY A 178 11.87 8.92 12.98
N ILE A 179 12.94 8.79 12.19
CA ILE A 179 13.29 9.78 11.17
C ILE A 179 12.53 9.50 9.87
N ASN A 180 11.31 10.02 9.77
CA ASN A 180 10.59 10.10 8.49
C ASN A 180 10.78 11.51 7.92
N CYS A 181 11.70 11.68 6.96
CA CYS A 181 12.03 13.00 6.42
C CYS A 181 12.32 13.00 4.93
N HIS A 182 12.31 14.19 4.34
CA HIS A 182 12.95 14.47 3.06
C HIS A 182 14.30 15.13 3.31
N MET A 183 15.32 14.70 2.58
CA MET A 183 16.67 15.22 2.72
C MET A 183 17.15 15.77 1.37
N LEU A 184 17.47 17.06 1.32
CA LEU A 184 18.18 17.64 0.19
C LEU A 184 19.68 17.48 0.41
N SER A 185 20.38 16.95 -0.60
CA SER A 185 21.82 16.66 -0.54
C SER A 185 22.53 17.20 -1.77
N LEU A 186 23.65 17.88 -1.52
CA LEU A 186 24.63 18.22 -2.55
C LEU A 186 25.82 17.29 -2.40
N HIS A 187 26.23 16.70 -3.52
CA HIS A 187 27.45 15.89 -3.57
C HIS A 187 27.96 15.82 -5.01
N LYS A 188 29.19 15.35 -5.16
CA LYS A 188 29.77 15.09 -6.46
C LYS A 188 29.35 13.70 -6.95
N ASP A 189 29.00 13.60 -8.22
CA ASP A 189 28.77 12.31 -8.86
C ASP A 189 30.09 11.62 -9.24
N ASN A 190 30.01 10.45 -9.90
CA ASN A 190 31.19 9.70 -10.34
C ASN A 190 32.05 10.46 -11.36
N ALA A 191 31.50 11.47 -12.03
CA ALA A 191 32.21 12.35 -12.96
C ALA A 191 32.74 13.62 -12.26
N ASN A 192 32.70 13.67 -10.93
CA ASN A 192 33.12 14.80 -10.10
C ASN A 192 32.27 16.08 -10.33
N GLN A 193 31.07 15.94 -10.91
CA GLN A 193 30.13 17.04 -11.12
C GLN A 193 29.29 17.23 -9.86
N LEU A 194 29.17 18.48 -9.39
CA LEU A 194 28.35 18.79 -8.22
C LEU A 194 26.87 18.76 -8.61
N ILE A 195 26.12 17.80 -8.06
CA ILE A 195 24.71 17.56 -8.34
C ILE A 195 23.84 17.85 -7.11
N VAL A 196 22.53 18.00 -7.35
CA VAL A 196 21.52 18.11 -6.29
C VAL A 196 20.62 16.88 -6.32
N ASN A 197 20.57 16.17 -5.20
CA ASN A 197 19.66 15.03 -5.00
C ASN A 197 18.68 15.32 -3.87
N ILE A 198 17.46 14.84 -4.02
CA ILE A 198 16.48 14.76 -2.95
C ILE A 198 16.28 13.30 -2.58
N ILE A 199 16.50 12.99 -1.31
CA ILE A 199 16.22 11.70 -0.71
C ILE A 199 14.86 11.77 0.00
N LEU A 200 13.95 10.86 -0.34
CA LEU A 200 12.57 10.86 0.15
C LEU A 200 12.33 9.77 1.20
N PHE A 201 11.45 10.07 2.15
CA PHE A 201 10.88 9.21 3.20
C PHE A 201 11.83 8.59 4.23
N MET A 202 13.11 8.37 3.88
CA MET A 202 14.08 7.72 4.78
C MET A 202 13.56 6.46 5.47
N THR A 203 12.67 5.73 4.78
CA THR A 203 11.99 4.54 5.27
C THR A 203 12.36 3.34 4.39
N PRO A 204 12.73 2.18 4.99
CA PRO A 204 13.08 0.98 4.24
C PRO A 204 12.01 0.57 3.23
N GLY A 205 12.44 0.25 2.01
CA GLY A 205 11.54 -0.13 0.91
C GLY A 205 10.73 1.02 0.29
N LEU A 206 10.75 2.22 0.89
CA LEU A 206 10.04 3.42 0.43
C LEU A 206 10.97 4.61 0.17
N SER A 207 12.26 4.44 0.42
CA SER A 207 13.26 5.48 0.23
C SER A 207 13.67 5.64 -1.22
N PHE A 208 13.62 6.86 -1.73
CA PHE A 208 14.05 7.19 -3.09
C PHE A 208 15.12 8.24 -3.10
N SER A 209 16.05 8.14 -4.05
CA SER A 209 16.96 9.21 -4.42
C SER A 209 16.56 9.73 -5.79
N VAL A 210 16.29 11.03 -5.88
CA VAL A 210 15.91 11.73 -7.10
C VAL A 210 16.95 12.80 -7.39
N CYS A 211 17.65 12.70 -8.51
CA CYS A 211 18.54 13.76 -8.98
C CYS A 211 17.73 14.86 -9.65
N ILE A 212 17.77 16.06 -9.07
CA ILE A 212 16.98 17.20 -9.51
C ILE A 212 17.81 18.27 -10.23
N SER A 213 19.14 18.16 -10.23
CA SER A 213 20.02 18.99 -11.04
C SER A 213 21.40 18.35 -11.22
N ASN A 214 21.99 18.52 -12.41
CA ASN A 214 23.37 18.12 -12.69
C ASN A 214 24.39 19.23 -12.41
N ASN A 215 23.94 20.43 -12.03
CA ASN A 215 24.82 21.57 -11.81
C ASN A 215 24.32 22.37 -10.60
N ALA A 216 24.73 21.91 -9.41
CA ALA A 216 24.35 22.54 -8.16
C ALA A 216 24.88 23.98 -8.00
N LEU A 217 25.94 24.35 -8.73
CA LEU A 217 26.52 25.70 -8.68
C LEU A 217 25.51 26.78 -9.08
N LYS A 218 24.51 26.42 -9.91
CA LYS A 218 23.42 27.33 -10.32
C LYS A 218 22.60 27.85 -9.15
N TYR A 219 22.56 27.12 -8.04
CA TYR A 219 21.76 27.48 -6.87
C TYR A 219 22.50 28.39 -5.88
N ARG A 220 23.76 28.79 -6.18
CA ARG A 220 24.57 29.71 -5.35
C ARG A 220 24.56 29.35 -3.86
N ILE A 221 24.62 28.05 -3.60
CA ILE A 221 24.61 27.50 -2.26
C ILE A 221 25.97 27.79 -1.62
N GLU A 222 25.96 28.60 -0.55
CA GLU A 222 27.18 29.13 0.10
C GLU A 222 28.00 28.05 0.84
N ASN A 223 27.39 26.90 1.15
CA ASN A 223 28.05 25.77 1.80
C ASN A 223 28.17 24.59 0.82
N GLU A 224 29.39 24.05 0.63
CA GLU A 224 29.64 22.92 -0.28
C GLU A 224 28.84 21.64 0.05
N ILE A 225 28.22 21.58 1.23
CA ILE A 225 27.31 20.53 1.68
C ILE A 225 26.08 21.20 2.32
N ILE A 226 24.95 21.22 1.61
CA ILE A 226 23.64 21.36 2.26
C ILE A 226 23.08 19.98 2.47
N THR A 227 22.88 19.62 3.73
CA THR A 227 21.98 18.54 4.16
C THR A 227 20.81 19.20 4.87
N GLU A 228 19.76 19.53 4.14
CA GLU A 228 18.53 20.03 4.75
C GLU A 228 17.59 18.86 5.00
N ILE A 229 17.12 18.72 6.25
CA ILE A 229 16.22 17.66 6.67
C ILE A 229 14.85 18.27 6.97
N ILE A 230 13.83 17.84 6.24
CA ILE A 230 12.43 18.24 6.49
C ILE A 230 11.66 17.07 7.07
N PRO A 231 11.20 17.14 8.34
CA PRO A 231 10.41 16.09 8.94
C PRO A 231 9.04 16.00 8.26
N ILE A 232 8.59 14.78 7.99
CA ILE A 232 7.25 14.49 7.52
C ILE A 232 6.35 14.45 8.75
N LYS A 233 5.53 15.50 8.94
CA LYS A 233 4.56 15.54 10.03
C LYS A 233 3.47 14.51 9.76
N ILE A 234 3.35 13.52 10.65
CA ILE A 234 2.22 12.60 10.71
C ILE A 234 1.24 13.22 11.72
N ASN A 235 0.03 13.54 11.28
CA ASN A 235 -1.04 14.04 12.16
C ASN A 235 -1.71 12.88 12.89
#